data_AF-A0A1E2SKS3-F1
#
_entry.id   AF-A0A1E2SKS3-F1
#
_cell.length_a   1.000
_cell.length_b   1.000
_cell.length_c   1.000
_cell.angle_alpha   90.00
_cell.angle_beta   90.00
_cell.angle_gamma   90.00
#
_symmetry.space_group_name_H-M   'P 1'
#
loop_
_entity.id
_entity.type
_entity.pdbx_description
1 polymer ?
#
loop_
_entity_poly.entity_id
_entity_poly.type
_entity_poly.pdbx_seq_one_letter_code
_entity_poly.pdbx_strand_id
1 'polypeptide(L)'
;MAIPHASPVLPTNEARVALPKALARFRKRGALAEPVVFGAQRRPEGVMIPFELYEELLPVIEDVEIAHLVRERAATGEAVPLADVAAAIGLNADDYR
;
A
#
# COMPACT_ATOMS: atom_id res chain seq x y z
N MET A 1 -14.80 -10.09 1.07
CA MET A 1 -15.86 -9.11 1.36
C MET A 1 -15.48 -7.82 0.65
N ALA A 2 -16.09 -7.51 -0.49
CA ALA A 2 -15.82 -6.27 -1.20
C ALA A 2 -16.45 -5.13 -0.40
N ILE A 3 -15.67 -4.19 0.10
CA ILE A 3 -16.21 -2.96 0.70
C ILE A 3 -16.64 -2.08 -0.47
N PRO A 4 -17.95 -1.90 -0.75
CA PRO A 4 -18.39 -0.98 -1.77
C PRO A 4 -18.48 0.39 -1.10
N HIS A 5 -17.38 1.14 -1.14
CA HIS A 5 -17.43 2.58 -0.98
C HIS A 5 -16.99 3.17 -2.30
N ALA A 6 -17.86 3.10 -3.31
CA ALA A 6 -17.67 3.89 -4.50
C ALA A 6 -17.94 5.36 -4.13
N SER A 7 -17.02 5.96 -3.38
CA SER A 7 -16.92 7.41 -3.30
C SER A 7 -16.99 7.93 -4.73
N PRO A 8 -17.85 8.92 -5.01
CA PRO A 8 -18.01 9.43 -6.36
C PRO A 8 -16.65 9.83 -6.93
N VAL A 9 -16.31 9.28 -8.10
CA VAL A 9 -15.07 9.60 -8.80
C VAL A 9 -15.19 11.01 -9.35
N LEU A 10 -14.50 11.96 -8.73
CA LEU A 10 -14.47 13.33 -9.20
C LEU A 10 -13.57 13.45 -10.43
N PRO A 11 -13.97 14.22 -11.45
CA PRO A 11 -13.04 14.72 -12.44
C PRO A 11 -11.86 15.44 -11.77
N THR A 12 -10.65 15.29 -12.30
CA THR A 12 -9.41 15.84 -11.68
C THR A 12 -9.49 17.35 -11.44
N ASN A 13 -10.13 18.09 -12.35
CA ASN A 13 -10.37 19.53 -12.18
C ASN A 13 -11.31 19.85 -11.01
N GLU A 14 -12.36 19.04 -10.80
CA GLU A 14 -13.28 19.16 -9.66
C GLU A 14 -12.61 18.75 -8.35
N ALA A 15 -11.78 17.71 -8.36
CA ALA A 15 -11.00 17.28 -7.20
C ALA A 15 -10.09 18.41 -6.67
N ARG A 16 -9.46 19.17 -7.57
CA ARG A 16 -8.66 20.36 -7.22
C ARG A 16 -9.49 21.43 -6.51
N VAL A 17 -10.71 21.68 -6.97
CA VAL A 17 -11.64 22.63 -6.34
C VAL A 17 -12.13 22.13 -4.99
N ALA A 18 -12.32 20.82 -4.84
CA ALA A 18 -12.77 20.19 -3.60
C ALA A 18 -11.69 20.07 -2.51
N LEU A 19 -10.41 20.26 -2.86
CA LEU A 19 -9.27 20.02 -1.97
C LEU A 19 -9.35 20.75 -0.62
N PRO A 20 -9.65 22.07 -0.54
CA PRO A 20 -9.73 22.77 0.74
C PRO A 20 -10.81 22.19 1.67
N LYS A 21 -11.96 21.80 1.10
CA LYS A 21 -13.06 21.18 1.84
C LYS A 21 -12.69 19.77 2.31
N ALA A 22 -11.96 19.00 1.49
CA ALA A 22 -11.45 17.69 1.87
C ALA A 22 -10.46 17.81 3.04
N LEU A 23 -9.48 18.71 2.96
CA LEU A 23 -8.51 18.94 4.03
C LEU A 23 -9.16 19.40 5.33
N ALA A 24 -10.17 20.28 5.26
CA ALA A 24 -10.95 20.67 6.44
C ALA A 24 -11.68 19.47 7.07
N ARG A 25 -12.23 18.55 6.26
CA ARG A 25 -12.85 17.31 6.73
C ARG A 25 -11.82 16.39 7.37
N PHE A 26 -10.65 16.22 6.76
CA PHE A 26 -9.57 15.38 7.28
C PHE A 26 -9.11 15.87 8.65
N ARG A 27 -8.88 17.18 8.81
CA ARG A 27 -8.53 17.77 10.12
C ARG A 27 -9.58 17.55 11.21
N LYS A 28 -10.86 17.46 10.84
CA LYS A 28 -11.97 17.29 11.80
C LYS A 28 -12.23 15.83 12.17
N ARG A 29 -11.94 14.89 11.26
CA ARG A 29 -12.36 13.49 11.37
C ARG A 29 -11.19 12.51 11.45
N GLY A 30 -9.95 12.97 11.28
CA GLY A 30 -8.74 12.14 11.34
C GLY A 30 -8.81 11.00 10.33
N ALA A 31 -8.27 9.84 10.71
CA ALA A 31 -8.28 8.61 9.91
C ALA A 31 -9.69 8.16 9.42
N LEU A 32 -10.76 8.55 10.12
CA LEU A 32 -12.13 8.16 9.78
C LEU A 32 -12.79 9.08 8.73
N ALA A 33 -12.07 10.05 8.18
CA ALA A 33 -12.63 10.95 7.19
C ALA A 33 -12.84 10.24 5.83
N GLU A 34 -13.96 10.52 5.18
CA GLU A 34 -14.26 9.97 3.85
C GLU A 34 -13.19 10.34 2.80
N PRO A 35 -12.59 9.36 2.11
CA PRO A 35 -11.63 9.59 1.02
C PRO A 35 -12.25 10.32 -0.18
N VAL A 36 -11.42 11.05 -0.91
CA VAL A 36 -11.80 11.64 -2.19
C VAL A 36 -11.16 10.85 -3.32
N VAL A 37 -11.97 10.21 -4.16
CA VAL A 37 -11.52 9.47 -5.33
C VAL A 37 -11.64 10.36 -6.56
N PHE A 38 -10.66 10.33 -7.45
CA PHE A 38 -10.67 11.14 -8.66
C PHE A 38 -10.03 10.42 -9.86
N GLY A 39 -10.35 10.89 -11.07
CA GLY A 39 -9.81 10.36 -12.32
C GLY A 39 -10.59 10.80 -13.55
N ALA A 40 -10.25 10.25 -14.73
CA ALA A 40 -10.90 10.57 -15.99
C ALA A 40 -12.03 9.59 -16.32
N GLN A 41 -13.05 10.06 -17.07
CA GLN A 41 -14.13 9.20 -17.59
C GLN A 41 -14.81 8.30 -16.54
N ARG A 42 -14.97 8.80 -15.30
CA ARG A 42 -15.51 8.07 -14.14
C ARG A 42 -14.68 6.84 -13.71
N ARG A 43 -13.45 6.70 -14.21
CA ARG A 43 -12.50 5.69 -13.78
C ARG A 43 -11.68 6.23 -12.59
N PRO A 44 -11.61 5.49 -11.46
CA PRO A 44 -10.68 5.82 -10.39
C PRO A 44 -9.22 5.76 -10.87
N GLU A 45 -8.47 6.83 -10.65
CA GLU A 45 -7.03 6.90 -10.95
C GLU A 45 -6.21 7.31 -9.73
N GLY A 46 -6.79 8.10 -8.82
CA GLY A 46 -6.17 8.51 -7.58
C GLY A 46 -7.16 8.62 -6.43
N VAL A 47 -6.61 8.63 -5.22
CA VAL A 47 -7.37 8.85 -3.98
C VAL A 47 -6.59 9.82 -3.08
N MET A 48 -7.31 10.74 -2.44
CA MET A 48 -6.80 11.55 -1.34
C MET A 48 -7.40 11.00 -0.04
N ILE A 49 -6.52 10.68 0.91
CA ILE A 49 -6.87 10.19 2.23
C ILE A 49 -6.29 11.11 3.31
N PRO A 50 -6.83 11.08 4.54
CA PRO A 50 -6.17 11.66 5.70
C PRO A 50 -4.75 11.11 5.86
N PHE A 51 -3.83 11.94 6.32
CA PHE A 51 -2.46 11.51 6.56
C PHE A 51 -2.38 10.41 7.64
N GLU A 52 -3.18 10.54 8.71
CA GLU A 52 -3.28 9.49 9.75
C GLU A 52 -3.69 8.14 9.17
N LEU A 53 -4.68 8.12 8.25
CA LEU A 53 -5.07 6.88 7.57
C LEU A 53 -3.95 6.35 6.67
N TYR A 54 -3.19 7.23 6.02
CA TYR A 54 -2.02 6.81 5.24
C TYR A 54 -0.96 6.14 6.11
N GLU A 55 -0.67 6.69 7.29
CA GLU A 55 0.27 6.09 8.24
C GLU A 55 -0.18 4.70 8.72
N GLU A 56 -1.47 4.53 9.02
CA GLU A 56 -2.05 3.23 9.37
C GLU A 56 -1.96 2.20 8.23
N LEU A 57 -1.99 2.66 6.98
CA LEU A 57 -1.92 1.79 5.80
C LEU A 57 -0.48 1.45 5.37
N LEU A 58 0.54 2.19 5.82
CA LEU A 58 1.94 1.96 5.43
C LEU A 58 2.39 0.49 5.61
N PRO A 59 2.14 -0.18 6.76
CA PRO A 59 2.55 -1.58 6.92
C PRO A 59 1.86 -2.52 5.93
N VAL A 60 0.60 -2.24 5.60
CA VAL A 60 -0.17 -3.05 4.64
C VAL A 60 0.33 -2.84 3.21
N ILE A 61 0.71 -1.61 2.86
CA ILE A 61 1.31 -1.30 1.56
C ILE A 61 2.64 -2.06 1.42
N GLU A 62 3.48 -2.03 2.45
CA GLU A 62 4.75 -2.76 2.48
C GLU A 62 4.54 -4.27 2.31
N ASP A 63 3.58 -4.87 3.02
CA ASP A 63 3.23 -6.29 2.86
C ASP A 63 2.84 -6.65 1.42
N VAL A 64 2.07 -5.78 0.75
CA VAL A 64 1.66 -5.99 -0.65
C VAL A 64 2.85 -5.94 -1.60
N GLU A 65 3.76 -4.99 -1.41
CA GLU A 65 4.99 -4.86 -2.20
C GLU A 65 5.91 -6.08 -2.00
N ILE A 66 6.14 -6.48 -0.76
CA ILE A 66 6.92 -7.68 -0.43
C ILE A 66 6.29 -8.91 -1.06
N ALA A 67 4.98 -9.08 -0.96
CA ALA A 67 4.30 -10.23 -1.53
C ALA A 67 4.43 -10.29 -3.07
N HIS A 68 4.48 -9.14 -3.76
CA HIS A 68 4.76 -9.09 -5.19
C HIS A 68 6.17 -9.58 -5.50
N LEU A 69 7.16 -9.04 -4.79
CA LEU A 69 8.57 -9.41 -4.94
C LEU A 69 8.83 -10.89 -4.65
N VAL A 70 8.21 -11.43 -3.59
CA VAL A 70 8.32 -12.86 -3.23
C VAL A 70 7.76 -13.74 -4.33
N ARG A 71 6.59 -13.40 -4.89
CA ARG A 71 5.99 -14.18 -6.00
C ARG A 71 6.86 -14.16 -7.25
N GLU A 72 7.43 -13.01 -7.61
CA GLU A 72 8.33 -12.88 -8.74
C GLU A 72 9.59 -13.74 -8.57
N ARG A 73 10.22 -13.66 -7.38
CA ARG A 73 11.41 -14.46 -7.06
C ARG A 73 11.13 -15.96 -7.02
N ALA A 74 10.01 -16.36 -6.41
CA ALA A 74 9.60 -17.77 -6.37
C ALA A 74 9.27 -18.35 -7.75
N ALA A 75 8.85 -17.51 -8.72
CA ALA A 75 8.59 -17.96 -10.08
C ALA A 75 9.87 -18.12 -10.93
N THR A 76 10.99 -17.53 -10.50
CA THR A 76 12.23 -17.43 -11.29
C THR A 76 13.40 -18.25 -10.75
N GLY A 77 13.40 -18.60 -9.46
CA GLY A 77 14.46 -19.37 -8.80
C GLY A 77 13.96 -20.67 -8.19
N GLU A 78 14.85 -21.67 -8.11
CA GLU A 78 14.62 -22.87 -7.32
C GLU A 78 14.81 -22.56 -5.83
N ALA A 79 13.95 -23.14 -4.99
CA ALA A 79 14.09 -23.01 -3.54
C ALA A 79 15.32 -23.81 -3.08
N VAL A 80 16.26 -23.15 -2.40
CA VAL A 80 17.47 -23.79 -1.87
C VAL A 80 17.35 -23.89 -0.34
N PRO A 81 17.70 -25.03 0.28
CA PRO A 81 17.76 -25.15 1.72
C PRO A 81 18.67 -24.09 2.35
N LEU A 82 18.23 -23.50 3.47
CA LEU A 82 18.99 -22.45 4.16
C LEU A 82 20.40 -22.93 4.58
N ALA A 83 20.55 -24.21 4.91
CA ALA A 83 21.84 -24.81 5.28
C ALA A 83 22.86 -24.75 4.14
N ASP A 84 22.42 -24.99 2.90
CA ASP A 84 23.27 -24.97 1.73
C ASP A 84 23.70 -23.53 1.39
N VAL A 85 22.78 -22.57 1.56
CA VAL A 85 23.08 -21.13 1.42
C VAL A 85 24.11 -20.69 2.46
N ALA A 86 23.92 -21.06 3.73
CA ALA A 86 24.84 -20.73 4.82
C ALA A 86 26.24 -21.31 4.56
N ALA A 87 26.33 -22.58 4.16
CA ALA A 87 27.60 -23.21 3.79
C ALA A 87 28.28 -22.50 2.62
N ALA A 88 27.53 -22.08 1.59
CA ALA A 88 28.07 -21.38 0.42
C ALA A 88 28.70 -20.02 0.75
N ILE A 89 28.24 -19.34 1.81
CA ILE A 89 28.79 -18.05 2.26
C ILE A 89 29.71 -18.19 3.49
N GLY A 90 30.06 -19.42 3.88
CA GLY A 90 30.99 -19.70 4.97
C GLY A 90 30.43 -19.43 6.37
N LEU A 91 29.10 -19.39 6.53
CA LEU A 91 28.46 -19.28 7.84
C LEU A 91 28.20 -20.67 8.43
N ASN A 92 28.67 -20.88 9.67
CA ASN A 92 28.33 -22.06 10.45
C ASN A 92 27.38 -21.69 11.60
N ALA A 93 26.25 -22.38 11.70
CA ALA A 93 25.26 -22.14 12.76
C ALA A 93 25.82 -22.42 14.17
N ASP A 94 26.85 -23.26 14.29
CA ASP A 94 27.50 -23.56 15.57
C ASP A 94 28.37 -22.39 16.08
N ASP A 95 28.69 -21.39 15.26
CA ASP A 95 29.56 -20.25 15.63
C ASP A 95 28.83 -19.17 16.46
N TYR A 96 27.50 -19.21 16.52
CA TYR A 96 26.67 -18.14 17.10
C TYR A 96 25.75 -18.62 18.25
N ARG A 97 26.17 -19.65 18.99
CA ARG A 97 25.46 -20.14 20.19
C ARG A 97 25.64 -19.24 21.42
#